data_AF-A0A438IAY5-F1
#
_entry.id   AF-A0A438IAY5-F1
#
_cell.length_a   1.000
_cell.length_b   1.000
_cell.length_c   1.000
_cell.angle_alpha   90.00
_cell.angle_beta   90.00
_cell.angle_gamma   90.00
#
_symmetry.space_group_name_H-M   'P 1'
#
loop_
_entity.id
_entity.type
_entity.pdbx_description
1 polymer ?
#
loop_
_entity_poly.entity_id
_entity_poly.type
_entity_poly.pdbx_seq_one_letter_code
_entity_poly.pdbx_strand_id
1 'polypeptide(L)' 'MTEWYQSTRYLETLAGLVECQARPIETQALGQPSSSKGSSFDDFKKLGLPYFSNTSDPTEAEVWILKIEKFFDVIDCFEE' A
#
# COMPACT_ATOMS: atom_id res chain seq x y z
N MET A 1 -7.27 33.09 3.13
CA MET A 1 -6.10 33.11 4.05
C MET A 1 -5.96 31.82 4.86
N THR A 2 -7.02 31.01 5.01
CA THR A 2 -7.01 29.73 5.74
C THR A 2 -6.53 28.54 4.91
N GLU A 3 -6.78 28.52 3.61
CA GLU A 3 -6.41 27.39 2.73
C GLU A 3 -4.89 27.18 2.65
N TRP A 4 -4.11 28.26 2.56
CA TRP A 4 -2.65 28.21 2.63
C TRP A 4 -2.14 27.66 3.96
N TYR A 5 -2.77 28.04 5.07
CA TYR A 5 -2.40 27.58 6.40
C TYR A 5 -2.74 26.10 6.64
N GLN A 6 -3.81 25.61 6.02
CA GLN A 6 -4.13 24.18 6.04
C GLN A 6 -3.16 23.36 5.16
N SER A 7 -2.77 23.92 4.02
CA SER A 7 -1.77 23.29 3.12
C SER A 7 -0.41 23.14 3.81
N THR A 8 0.08 24.17 4.50
CA THR A 8 1.37 24.09 5.21
C THR A 8 1.34 23.07 6.35
N ARG A 9 0.23 23.00 7.10
CA ARG A 9 0.07 22.03 8.19
C ARG A 9 0.01 20.58 7.69
N TYR A 10 -0.65 20.38 6.54
CA TYR A 10 -0.74 19.06 5.91
C TYR A 10 0.64 18.56 5.48
N LEU A 11 1.44 19.42 4.84
CA LEU A 11 2.80 19.07 4.43
C LEU A 11 3.73 18.78 5.62
N GLU A 12 3.61 19.53 6.71
CA GLU A 12 4.35 19.28 7.96
C GLU A 12 4.00 17.91 8.57
N THR A 13 2.72 17.53 8.50
CA THR A 13 2.24 16.21 8.95
C THR A 13 2.83 15.08 8.10
N LEU A 14 2.87 15.24 6.77
CA LEU A 14 3.47 14.26 5.87
C LEU A 14 4.99 14.14 6.07
N ALA A 15 5.69 15.26 6.30
CA ALA A 15 7.12 15.27 6.58
C ALA A 15 7.45 14.52 7.88
N GLY A 16 6.67 14.75 8.95
CA GLY A 16 6.84 14.03 10.22
C GLY A 16 6.60 12.52 10.10
N LEU A 17 5.62 12.11 9.28
CA LEU A 17 5.35 10.69 9.02
C LEU A 17 6.52 10.02 8.28
N VAL A 18 7.04 10.68 7.24
CA VAL A 18 8.20 10.20 6.48
C VAL A 18 9.46 10.13 7.35
N GLU A 19 9.67 11.10 8.25
CA GLU A 19 10.82 11.11 9.15
C GLU A 19 10.76 10.03 10.23
N CYS A 20 9.57 9.70 10.73
CA CYS A 20 9.35 8.54 11.61
C CYS A 20 9.63 7.21 10.90
N GLN A 21 9.32 7.12 9.60
CA GLN A 21 9.57 5.94 8.80
C GLN A 21 11.04 5.80 8.37
N ALA A 22 11.75 6.92 8.22
CA ALA A 22 13.16 6.95 7.82
C ALA A 22 14.14 6.77 8.98
N ARG A 23 13.67 6.87 10.24
CA ARG A 23 14.51 6.60 11.40
C ARG A 23 14.75 5.08 11.48
N PRO A 24 16.00 4.61 11.36
CA PRO A 24 16.30 3.21 11.60
C PRO A 24 15.91 2.91 13.05
N ILE A 25 15.11 1.85 13.23
CA ILE A 25 14.78 1.30 14.53
C ILE A 25 16.11 0.91 15.19
N GLU A 26 16.64 1.75 16.08
CA GLU A 26 17.67 1.31 17.03
C GLU A 26 16.97 0.36 18.00
N THR A 27 16.95 -0.91 17.62
CA THR A 27 16.56 -2.04 18.46
C THR A 27 17.44 -2.08 19.70
N GLN A 28 16.86 -1.73 20.85
CA GLN A 28 17.37 -2.07 22.15
C GLN A 28 16.33 -2.87 22.94
N ALA A 29 16.67 -4.16 23.07
CA ALA A 29 16.27 -5.15 24.06
C ALA A 29 14.77 -5.42 24.33
N LEU A 30 14.46 -6.72 24.15
CA LEU A 30 13.44 -7.51 24.84
C LEU A 30 12.01 -7.47 24.27
N GLY A 31 11.74 -8.50 23.49
CA GLY A 31 10.44 -8.81 22.93
C GLY A 31 10.67 -9.24 21.50
N GLN A 32 10.57 -10.54 21.24
CA GLN A 32 10.71 -11.06 19.88
C GLN A 32 9.85 -10.22 18.92
N PRO A 33 10.33 -9.90 17.71
CA PRO A 33 9.47 -9.32 16.70
C PRO A 33 8.35 -10.34 16.48
N SER A 34 7.16 -10.01 17.00
CA SER A 34 5.92 -10.63 16.60
C SER A 34 5.97 -10.72 15.09
N SER A 35 5.88 -11.96 14.58
CA SER A 35 5.88 -12.35 13.17
C SER A 35 5.73 -11.14 12.27
N SER A 36 6.79 -10.79 11.52
CA SER A 36 6.65 -9.88 10.38
C SER A 36 5.72 -10.56 9.39
N LYS A 37 4.42 -10.46 9.65
CA LYS A 37 3.37 -10.73 8.67
C LYS A 37 3.65 -9.65 7.65
N GLY A 38 4.27 -10.03 6.54
CA GLY A 38 4.52 -9.11 5.44
C GLY A 38 3.24 -8.34 5.17
N SER A 39 3.38 -7.07 4.78
CA SER A 39 2.18 -6.34 4.37
C SER A 39 1.52 -7.12 3.22
N SER A 40 0.18 -7.16 3.15
CA SER A 40 -0.52 -7.78 2.02
C SER A 40 -0.02 -7.22 0.67
N PHE A 41 0.51 -6.00 0.68
CA PHE A 41 1.20 -5.35 -0.43
C PHE A 41 2.53 -6.02 -0.83
N ASP A 42 3.33 -6.53 0.10
CA ASP A 42 4.55 -7.29 -0.22
C ASP A 42 4.22 -8.63 -0.88
N ASP A 43 3.15 -9.29 -0.44
CA ASP A 43 2.64 -10.51 -1.06
C ASP A 43 2.06 -10.23 -2.45
N PHE A 44 1.35 -9.10 -2.62
CA PHE A 44 0.86 -8.63 -3.92
C PHE A 44 1.99 -8.40 -4.94
N LYS A 45 3.08 -7.73 -4.55
CA LYS A 45 4.26 -7.55 -5.40
C LYS A 45 4.90 -8.89 -5.80
N LYS A 46 4.85 -9.89 -4.92
CA LYS A 46 5.43 -11.23 -5.14
C LYS A 46 4.62 -12.10 -6.08
N LEU A 47 3.30 -11.97 -6.05
CA LEU A 47 2.39 -12.75 -6.90
C LEU A 47 2.40 -12.28 -8.37
N GLY A 48 2.88 -11.05 -8.62
CA GLY A 48 3.01 -10.50 -9.96
C GLY A 48 1.69 -9.96 -10.48
N LEU A 49 1.65 -8.66 -10.73
CA LEU A 49 0.46 -7.98 -11.24
C LEU A 49 0.05 -8.52 -12.62
N PRO A 50 -1.24 -8.83 -12.86
CA PRO A 50 -1.72 -9.14 -14.19
C PRO A 50 -1.55 -7.91 -15.09
N TYR A 51 -0.93 -8.11 -16.25
CA TYR A 51 -0.73 -7.05 -17.25
C TYR A 51 -2.06 -6.67 -17.91
N PHE A 52 -2.30 -5.36 -18.06
CA PHE A 52 -3.41 -4.82 -18.83
C PHE A 52 -2.88 -4.25 -20.14
N SER A 53 -3.41 -4.68 -21.29
CA SER A 53 -2.89 -4.28 -22.59
C SER A 53 -3.53 -3.00 -23.15
N ASN A 54 -4.37 -2.33 -22.35
CA ASN A 54 -5.02 -1.05 -22.67
C ASN A 54 -5.77 -1.08 -24.00
N THR A 55 -6.44 -2.19 -24.29
CA THR A 55 -7.26 -2.30 -25.49
C THR A 55 -8.57 -1.55 -25.31
N SER A 56 -9.22 -1.24 -26.43
CA SER A 56 -10.57 -0.66 -26.43
C SER A 56 -11.66 -1.72 -26.26
N ASP A 57 -11.31 -2.98 -26.04
CA ASP A 57 -12.28 -4.05 -25.79
C ASP A 57 -12.73 -4.00 -24.32
N PRO A 58 -14.00 -3.69 -24.02
CA PRO A 58 -14.49 -3.67 -22.64
C PRO A 58 -14.37 -5.05 -21.97
N THR A 59 -14.40 -6.14 -22.73
CA THR A 59 -14.27 -7.51 -22.21
C THR A 59 -12.90 -7.73 -21.57
N GLU A 60 -11.84 -7.15 -22.13
CA GLU A 60 -10.50 -7.28 -21.55
C GLU A 60 -10.42 -6.58 -20.20
N ALA A 61 -11.03 -5.40 -20.07
CA ALA A 61 -11.08 -4.66 -18.82
C ALA A 61 -11.84 -5.47 -17.75
N GLU A 62 -12.99 -6.05 -18.09
CA GLU A 62 -13.75 -6.92 -17.18
C GLU A 62 -12.94 -8.15 -16.74
N VAL A 63 -12.27 -8.82 -17.68
CA VAL A 63 -11.41 -9.97 -17.38
C VAL A 63 -10.21 -9.58 -16.51
N TRP A 64 -9.63 -8.39 -16.72
CA TRP A 64 -8.52 -7.89 -15.91
C TRP A 64 -8.98 -7.53 -14.49
N ILE A 65 -10.13 -6.87 -14.34
CA ILE A 65 -10.72 -6.53 -13.04
C ILE A 65 -11.02 -7.79 -12.23
N LEU A 66 -11.68 -8.80 -12.83
CA LEU A 66 -11.96 -10.08 -12.17
C LEU A 66 -10.68 -10.80 -11.70
N LYS A 67 -9.59 -10.69 -12.46
CA LYS A 67 -8.29 -11.23 -12.06
C LYS A 67 -7.72 -10.48 -10.85
N ILE A 68 -7.87 -9.16 -10.81
CA ILE A 68 -7.41 -8.33 -9.70
C ILE A 68 -8.24 -8.60 -8.43
N GLU A 69 -9.57 -8.69 -8.51
CA GLU A 69 -10.45 -9.03 -7.38
C GLU A 69 -10.08 -10.38 -6.77
N LYS A 70 -9.86 -11.41 -7.60
CA LYS A 70 -9.39 -12.72 -7.13
C LYS A 70 -8.02 -12.66 -6.45
N PHE A 71 -7.15 -11.76 -6.87
CA PHE A 71 -5.86 -11.54 -6.21
C PHE A 71 -6.06 -10.96 -4.81
N PHE A 72 -6.97 -10.00 -4.64
CA PHE A 72 -7.32 -9.42 -3.34
C PHE A 72 -7.91 -10.46 -2.37
N ASP A 73 -8.76 -11.37 -2.87
CA ASP A 73 -9.27 -12.50 -2.07
C ASP A 73 -8.14 -13.41 -1.54
N VAL A 74 -7.09 -13.64 -2.35
CA VAL A 74 -5.96 -14.51 -1.97
C VAL A 74 -5.06 -13.88 -0.91
N ILE A 75 -4.93 -12.55 -0.90
CA ILE A 75 -4.06 -11.82 0.04
C ILE A 75 -4.77 -11.34 1.30
N ASP A 76 -6.03 -11.74 1.52
CA ASP A 76 -6.84 -11.36 2.69
C ASP A 76 -6.89 -9.82 2.90
N CYS A 77 -6.87 -9.07 1.79
CA CYS A 77 -6.83 -7.61 1.79
C CYS A 77 -8.25 -7.07 1.60
N PHE A 78 -8.97 -6.93 2.71
CA PHE A 78 -10.25 -6.23 2.75
C PHE A 78 -10.01 -4.76 3.13
N GLU A 79 -10.89 -3.87 2.68
CA GLU A 79 -10.88 -2.45 3.08
C GLU A 79 -11.17 -2.37 4.59
N GLU A 80 -10.26 -1.76 5.36
CA GLU A 80 -10.43 -1.48 6.81
C GLU A 80 -11.15 -0.15 7.05
#